data_AF-A0A0N0JDR9-F1
#
_entry.id   AF-A0A0N0JDR9-F1
#
_cell.length_a   1.000
_cell.length_b   1.000
_cell.length_c   1.000
_cell.angle_alpha   90.00
_cell.angle_beta   90.00
_cell.angle_gamma   90.00
#
_symmetry.space_group_name_H-M   'P 1'
#
loop_
_entity.id
_entity.type
_entity.pdbx_description
1 polymer ?
#
loop_
_entity_poly.entity_id
_entity_poly.type
_entity_poly.pdbx_seq_one_letter_code
_entity_poly.pdbx_strand_id
1 'polypeptide(L)'
;MRAAALRSSRRDVDAGTTHLASLNPSLLQDLQRFALSHRPGDGLDLLEVLAASLRHNSALLLHLQDDERVLQLQVLPASRQLRCELDTAPWLALGLLTLRVLRVGPLEMGSAFVPLGTAYDLGPMLWHLALHGARGELLPEIGGVATYRVTPGASLDVAEPVGALATAVQRLQGQTTPLREIASWPGFDRDRAERLLNALYLQSALIVTRSHPGALSGI
;
A
#
# COMPACT_ATOMS: atom_id res chain seq x y z
N MET A 1 -14.35 46.83 -12.84
CA MET A 1 -13.27 45.91 -12.39
C MET A 1 -13.88 44.62 -11.84
N ARG A 2 -14.39 43.76 -12.72
CA ARG A 2 -15.14 42.53 -12.38
C ARG A 2 -14.84 41.48 -13.47
N ALA A 3 -13.67 40.83 -13.39
CA ALA A 3 -13.26 39.81 -14.37
C ALA A 3 -12.23 38.78 -13.84
N ALA A 4 -11.98 38.70 -12.53
CA ALA A 4 -10.95 37.81 -11.97
C ALA A 4 -11.49 36.52 -11.31
N ALA A 5 -12.78 36.46 -10.95
CA ALA A 5 -13.31 35.36 -10.12
C ALA A 5 -13.79 34.11 -10.90
N LEU A 6 -13.84 34.15 -12.24
CA LEU A 6 -14.37 33.04 -13.05
C LEU A 6 -13.30 32.23 -13.79
N ARG A 7 -12.00 32.50 -13.56
CA ARG A 7 -10.89 31.74 -14.17
C ARG A 7 -10.17 30.78 -13.20
N SER A 8 -10.56 30.75 -11.92
CA SER A 8 -9.97 29.81 -10.95
C SER A 8 -10.63 28.42 -10.99
N SER A 9 -11.90 28.33 -11.35
CA SER A 9 -12.67 27.08 -11.30
C SER A 9 -12.39 26.10 -12.45
N ARG A 10 -11.62 26.50 -13.47
CA ARG A 10 -11.33 25.67 -14.65
C ARG A 10 -9.96 24.98 -14.61
N ARG A 11 -9.16 25.22 -13.56
CA ARG A 11 -7.89 24.52 -13.31
C ARG A 11 -8.01 23.36 -12.30
N ASP A 12 -9.17 23.19 -11.68
CA ASP A 12 -9.45 22.09 -10.73
C ASP A 12 -9.83 20.77 -11.42
N VAL A 13 -10.16 20.80 -12.72
CA VAL A 13 -10.48 19.59 -13.48
C VAL A 13 -9.21 18.90 -14.02
N ASP A 14 -8.04 19.52 -13.83
CA ASP A 14 -6.74 18.96 -14.23
C ASP A 14 -5.98 18.29 -13.07
N ALA A 15 -6.63 18.17 -11.90
CA ALA A 15 -6.13 17.51 -10.69
C ALA A 15 -5.95 15.97 -10.83
N GLY A 16 -6.06 15.43 -12.04
CA GLY A 16 -5.82 14.03 -12.37
C GLY A 16 -4.47 13.75 -13.06
N THR A 17 -3.65 14.77 -13.32
CA THR A 17 -2.33 14.57 -13.92
C THR A 17 -1.26 14.36 -12.85
N THR A 18 -1.22 13.14 -12.32
CA THR A 18 -0.13 12.65 -11.47
C THR A 18 1.19 12.89 -12.21
N HIS A 19 2.01 13.85 -11.75
CA HIS A 19 3.32 14.15 -12.33
C HIS A 19 4.31 13.02 -11.98
N LEU A 20 4.08 11.83 -12.52
CA LEU A 20 4.89 10.63 -12.35
C LEU A 20 6.19 10.68 -13.18
N ALA A 21 6.34 11.69 -14.05
CA ALA A 21 7.41 11.79 -15.05
C ALA A 21 8.83 11.97 -14.49
N SER A 22 8.98 12.22 -13.18
CA SER A 22 10.29 12.29 -12.50
C SER A 22 10.62 11.04 -11.67
N LEU A 23 9.75 10.02 -11.67
CA LEU A 23 10.01 8.75 -10.99
C LEU A 23 10.92 7.85 -11.83
N ASN A 24 11.64 6.94 -11.17
CA ASN A 24 12.37 5.87 -11.86
C ASN A 24 11.40 5.09 -12.78
N PRO A 25 11.79 4.78 -14.04
CA PRO A 25 10.95 4.05 -14.99
C PRO A 25 10.28 2.78 -14.45
N SER A 26 10.98 1.98 -13.63
CA SER A 26 10.43 0.74 -13.07
C SER A 26 9.30 1.01 -12.07
N LEU A 27 9.44 2.05 -11.25
CA LEU A 27 8.40 2.49 -10.32
C LEU A 27 7.21 3.07 -11.09
N LEU A 28 7.47 3.91 -12.08
CA LEU A 28 6.44 4.49 -12.95
C LEU A 28 5.60 3.38 -13.61
N GLN A 29 6.25 2.36 -14.16
CA GLN A 29 5.58 1.25 -14.83
C GLN A 29 4.69 0.45 -13.86
N ASP A 30 5.16 0.21 -12.63
CA ASP A 30 4.34 -0.46 -11.62
C ASP A 30 3.11 0.37 -11.23
N LEU A 31 3.26 1.68 -11.01
CA LEU A 31 2.14 2.57 -10.70
C LEU A 31 1.15 2.68 -11.87
N GLN A 32 1.64 2.71 -13.11
CA GLN A 32 0.79 2.68 -14.30
C GLN A 32 0.00 1.37 -14.40
N ARG A 33 0.62 0.23 -14.09
CA ARG A 33 -0.05 -1.08 -14.08
C ARG A 33 -1.19 -1.12 -13.05
N PHE A 34 -0.98 -0.52 -11.89
CA PHE A 34 -2.01 -0.36 -10.87
C PHE A 34 -3.14 0.53 -11.35
N ALA A 35 -2.84 1.73 -11.88
CA ALA A 35 -3.84 2.64 -12.41
C ALA A 35 -4.73 2.01 -13.51
N LEU A 36 -4.16 1.14 -14.36
CA LEU A 36 -4.92 0.40 -15.39
C LEU A 36 -5.95 -0.59 -14.82
N SER A 37 -5.77 -1.04 -13.58
CA SER A 37 -6.69 -1.97 -12.91
C SER A 37 -7.87 -1.25 -12.25
N HIS A 38 -7.79 0.08 -12.11
CA HIS A 38 -8.81 0.91 -11.48
C HIS A 38 -9.81 1.43 -12.51
N ARG A 39 -11.01 1.83 -12.04
CA ARG A 39 -11.97 2.52 -12.91
C ARG A 39 -11.43 3.91 -13.25
N PRO A 40 -11.74 4.46 -14.43
CA PRO A 40 -11.36 5.82 -14.77
C PRO A 40 -11.85 6.82 -13.71
N GLY A 41 -10.91 7.50 -13.03
CA GLY A 41 -11.20 8.46 -11.96
C GLY A 41 -10.95 7.94 -10.53
N ASP A 42 -10.79 6.63 -10.35
CA ASP A 42 -10.21 6.07 -9.13
C ASP A 42 -8.70 6.32 -9.22
N GLY A 43 -8.20 7.24 -8.40
CA GLY A 43 -6.77 7.52 -8.30
C GLY A 43 -5.98 6.31 -7.78
N LEU A 44 -4.65 6.47 -7.64
CA LEU A 44 -3.82 5.42 -7.04
C LEU A 44 -4.19 5.21 -5.57
N ASP A 45 -4.26 3.94 -5.14
CA ASP A 45 -4.39 3.59 -3.74
C ASP A 45 -3.05 3.74 -3.01
N LEU A 46 -3.07 4.23 -1.76
CA LEU A 46 -1.83 4.45 -1.01
C LEU A 46 -1.08 3.14 -0.76
N LEU A 47 -1.77 2.03 -0.51
CA LEU A 47 -1.16 0.72 -0.29
C LEU A 47 -0.33 0.29 -1.49
N GLU A 48 -0.81 0.53 -2.71
CA GLU A 48 -0.10 0.22 -3.96
C GLU A 48 1.15 1.08 -4.14
N VAL A 49 1.03 2.38 -3.86
CA VAL A 49 2.17 3.31 -3.95
C VAL A 49 3.26 2.91 -2.95
N LEU A 50 2.89 2.55 -1.72
CA LEU A 50 3.84 2.07 -0.71
C LEU A 50 4.43 0.71 -1.08
N ALA A 51 3.63 -0.21 -1.64
CA ALA A 51 4.11 -1.50 -2.13
C ALA A 51 5.16 -1.33 -3.23
N ALA A 52 4.94 -0.41 -4.17
CA ALA A 52 5.89 -0.08 -5.22
C ALA A 52 7.16 0.59 -4.65
N SER A 53 7.01 1.53 -3.71
CA SER A 53 8.14 2.16 -3.01
C SER A 53 9.04 1.15 -2.32
N LEU A 54 8.46 0.21 -1.55
CA LEU A 54 9.20 -0.83 -0.84
C LEU A 54 9.94 -1.77 -1.81
N ARG A 55 9.26 -2.24 -2.86
CA ARG A 55 9.84 -3.15 -3.85
C ARG A 55 10.99 -2.54 -4.64
N HIS A 56 10.87 -1.27 -5.01
CA HIS A 56 11.92 -0.55 -5.75
C HIS A 56 12.89 0.19 -4.83
N ASN A 57 12.76 0.02 -3.52
CA ASN A 57 13.50 0.77 -2.50
C ASN A 57 13.61 2.28 -2.80
N SER A 58 12.51 2.86 -3.30
CA SER A 58 12.46 4.23 -3.81
C SER A 58 11.81 5.16 -2.79
N ALA A 59 12.57 6.15 -2.31
CA ALA A 59 12.06 7.15 -1.37
C ALA A 59 11.10 8.11 -2.09
N LEU A 60 9.93 8.37 -1.48
CA LEU A 60 8.84 9.12 -2.12
C LEU A 60 8.39 10.30 -1.26
N LEU A 61 7.99 11.38 -1.95
CA LEU A 61 7.16 12.45 -1.40
C LEU A 61 5.74 12.27 -1.93
N LEU A 62 4.80 12.06 -1.02
CA LEU A 62 3.39 11.86 -1.33
C LEU A 62 2.58 13.05 -0.88
N HIS A 63 1.63 13.48 -1.70
CA HIS A 63 0.56 14.38 -1.28
C HIS A 63 -0.73 13.57 -1.19
N LEU A 64 -1.34 13.59 -0.02
CA LEU A 64 -2.53 12.80 0.30
C LEU A 64 -3.68 13.75 0.61
N GLN A 65 -4.87 13.35 0.21
CA GLN A 65 -6.12 13.98 0.63
C GLN A 65 -6.79 13.11 1.68
N ASP A 66 -7.07 13.69 2.84
CA ASP A 66 -7.84 13.13 3.94
C ASP A 66 -9.02 14.09 4.20
N ASP A 67 -10.20 13.73 3.73
CA ASP A 67 -11.38 14.59 3.66
C ASP A 67 -11.10 15.97 3.01
N GLU A 68 -11.18 17.07 3.77
CA GLU A 68 -10.89 18.42 3.30
C GLU A 68 -9.42 18.84 3.46
N ARG A 69 -8.60 17.99 4.09
CA ARG A 69 -7.20 18.29 4.36
C ARG A 69 -6.29 17.67 3.31
N VAL A 70 -5.32 18.44 2.85
CA VAL A 70 -4.16 17.92 2.10
C VAL A 70 -2.96 17.84 3.03
N LEU A 71 -2.29 16.69 3.06
CA LEU A 71 -1.08 16.47 3.85
C LEU A 71 0.07 15.94 2.99
N GLN A 72 1.29 16.17 3.46
CA GLN A 72 2.50 15.59 2.90
C GLN A 72 2.97 14.39 3.71
N LEU A 73 3.49 13.39 3.02
CA LEU A 73 4.13 12.23 3.64
C LEU A 73 5.43 11.89 2.90
N GLN A 74 6.52 11.80 3.64
CA GLN A 74 7.80 11.30 3.14
C GLN A 74 7.93 9.82 3.49
N VAL A 75 8.17 8.98 2.48
CA VAL A 75 8.38 7.54 2.64
C VAL A 75 9.85 7.23 2.45
N LEU A 76 10.47 6.60 3.43
CA LEU A 76 11.85 6.14 3.39
C LEU A 76 11.88 4.61 3.51
N PRO A 77 11.81 3.87 2.38
CA PRO A 77 11.66 2.42 2.40
C PRO A 77 12.88 1.69 3.00
N ALA A 78 14.09 2.19 2.73
CA ALA A 78 15.34 1.58 3.20
C ALA A 78 15.44 1.52 4.73
N SER A 79 14.97 2.57 5.42
CA SER A 79 14.94 2.65 6.88
C SER A 79 13.59 2.22 7.47
N ARG A 80 12.62 1.77 6.64
CA ARG A 80 11.23 1.51 7.02
C ARG A 80 10.62 2.64 7.85
N GLN A 81 10.86 3.89 7.45
CA GLN A 81 10.29 5.07 8.12
C GLN A 81 9.32 5.80 7.21
N LEU A 82 8.33 6.43 7.83
CA LEU A 82 7.54 7.49 7.24
C LEU A 82 7.74 8.76 8.04
N ARG A 83 7.59 9.91 7.40
CA ARG A 83 7.53 11.20 8.09
C ARG A 83 6.36 12.03 7.61
N CYS A 84 5.68 12.71 8.53
CA CYS A 84 4.54 13.58 8.20
C CYS A 84 4.43 14.73 9.20
N GLU A 85 3.62 15.74 8.85
CA GLU A 85 3.36 16.93 9.66
C GLU A 85 2.45 16.66 10.87
N LEU A 86 1.96 15.44 11.04
CA LEU A 86 1.08 15.08 12.14
C LEU A 86 1.89 14.80 13.41
N ASP A 87 1.44 15.39 14.52
CA ASP A 87 1.96 15.10 15.85
C ASP A 87 1.47 13.74 16.40
N THR A 88 0.40 13.21 15.81
CA THR A 88 -0.14 11.87 16.09
C THR A 88 0.20 10.92 14.95
N ALA A 89 0.40 9.64 15.26
CA ALA A 89 0.68 8.62 14.27
C ALA A 89 -0.39 8.59 13.15
N PRO A 90 0.01 8.57 11.86
CA PRO A 90 -0.93 8.76 10.76
C PRO A 90 -1.99 7.67 10.65
N TRP A 91 -1.68 6.43 11.05
CA TRP A 91 -2.67 5.33 11.04
C TRP A 91 -3.75 5.47 12.13
N LEU A 92 -3.55 6.36 13.11
CA LEU A 92 -4.58 6.72 14.11
C LEU A 92 -5.33 7.99 13.71
N ALA A 93 -4.67 8.89 12.98
CA ALA A 93 -5.19 10.22 12.68
C ALA A 93 -5.97 10.30 11.35
N LEU A 94 -5.67 9.44 10.38
CA LEU A 94 -6.19 9.53 9.01
C LEU A 94 -7.36 8.57 8.76
N GLY A 95 -8.30 8.99 7.90
CA GLY A 95 -9.37 8.14 7.36
C GLY A 95 -8.86 7.17 6.30
N LEU A 96 -8.27 6.04 6.70
CA LEU A 96 -7.59 5.10 5.77
C LEU A 96 -8.48 4.55 4.64
N LEU A 97 -9.80 4.48 4.84
CA LEU A 97 -10.76 4.06 3.82
C LEU A 97 -11.05 5.13 2.77
N THR A 98 -10.92 6.41 3.13
CA THR A 98 -11.27 7.55 2.27
C THR A 98 -10.04 8.29 1.74
N LEU A 99 -8.86 7.95 2.24
CA LEU A 99 -7.58 8.56 1.89
C LEU A 99 -7.27 8.41 0.39
N ARG A 100 -6.93 9.52 -0.27
CA ARG A 100 -6.61 9.54 -1.70
C ARG A 100 -5.19 10.02 -1.94
N VAL A 101 -4.50 9.40 -2.89
CA VAL A 101 -3.20 9.88 -3.36
C VAL A 101 -3.42 10.93 -4.44
N LEU A 102 -3.07 12.19 -4.13
CA LEU A 102 -3.13 13.29 -5.10
C LEU A 102 -1.88 13.35 -5.97
N ARG A 103 -0.70 13.11 -5.36
CA ARG A 103 0.58 13.20 -6.06
C ARG A 103 1.59 12.23 -5.49
N VAL A 104 2.38 11.66 -6.40
CA VAL A 104 3.58 10.87 -6.10
C VAL A 104 4.77 11.56 -6.76
N GLY A 105 5.81 11.86 -5.98
CA GLY A 105 7.06 12.42 -6.47
C GLY A 105 8.28 11.74 -5.84
N PRO A 106 9.46 11.83 -6.48
CA PRO A 106 10.70 11.34 -5.88
C PRO A 106 11.06 12.18 -4.66
N LEU A 107 11.62 11.53 -3.63
CA LEU A 107 12.25 12.22 -2.52
C LEU A 107 13.75 12.31 -2.79
N GLU A 108 14.22 13.52 -3.08
CA GLU A 108 15.64 13.78 -3.33
C GLU A 108 16.45 13.57 -2.05
N MET A 109 17.14 12.44 -1.96
CA MET A 109 18.00 12.09 -0.83
C MET A 109 19.39 12.68 -1.07
N GLY A 110 19.69 13.82 -0.44
CA GLY A 110 20.95 14.54 -0.60
C GLY A 110 21.00 15.82 0.24
N SER A 111 21.87 16.76 -0.10
CA SER A 111 22.00 18.05 0.63
C SER A 111 20.72 18.90 0.63
N ALA A 112 19.81 18.66 -0.32
CA ALA A 112 18.52 19.31 -0.42
C ALA A 112 17.40 18.59 0.36
N PHE A 113 17.68 17.46 1.02
CA PHE A 113 16.67 16.75 1.79
C PHE A 113 16.27 17.56 3.02
N VAL A 114 14.99 17.94 3.07
CA VAL A 114 14.38 18.58 4.24
C VAL A 114 13.46 17.57 4.91
N PRO A 115 13.79 17.09 6.12
CA PRO A 115 12.95 16.14 6.83
C PRO A 115 11.61 16.78 7.19
N LEU A 116 10.53 16.13 6.78
CA LEU A 116 9.18 16.55 7.14
C LEU A 116 8.88 16.14 8.58
N GLY A 117 8.32 17.03 9.39
CA GLY A 117 7.69 16.78 10.69
C GLY A 117 8.25 15.61 11.53
N THR A 118 7.35 14.82 12.09
CA THR A 118 7.65 13.70 13.00
C THR A 118 7.90 12.41 12.21
N ALA A 119 8.89 11.63 12.65
CA ALA A 119 9.18 10.30 12.10
C ALA A 119 8.39 9.22 12.82
N TYR A 120 7.87 8.26 12.04
CA TYR A 120 7.17 7.09 12.53
C TYR A 120 7.67 5.85 11.80
N ASP A 121 7.54 4.69 12.43
CA ASP A 121 7.79 3.41 11.77
C ASP A 121 6.75 3.18 10.66
N LEU A 122 7.20 2.61 9.54
CA LEU A 122 6.35 2.32 8.39
C LEU A 122 5.51 1.06 8.60
N GLY A 123 6.02 0.10 9.38
CA GLY A 123 5.36 -1.17 9.68
C GLY A 123 3.87 -1.07 10.10
N PRO A 124 3.53 -0.27 11.13
CA PRO A 124 2.15 -0.09 11.56
C PRO A 124 1.27 0.51 10.47
N MET A 125 1.76 1.53 9.76
CA MET A 125 1.01 2.14 8.65
C MET A 125 0.65 1.10 7.57
N LEU A 126 1.59 0.24 7.19
CA LEU A 126 1.36 -0.81 6.20
C LEU A 126 0.32 -1.84 6.68
N TRP A 127 0.39 -2.23 7.95
CA TRP A 127 -0.61 -3.13 8.56
C TRP A 127 -2.01 -2.51 8.55
N HIS A 128 -2.12 -1.27 9.02
CA HIS A 128 -3.39 -0.57 9.09
C HIS A 128 -3.98 -0.31 7.71
N LEU A 129 -3.18 0.10 6.73
CA LEU A 129 -3.64 0.26 5.35
C LEU A 129 -4.08 -1.05 4.72
N ALA A 130 -3.33 -2.15 4.92
CA ALA A 130 -3.73 -3.44 4.36
C ALA A 130 -5.04 -3.96 4.98
N LEU A 131 -5.18 -3.84 6.31
CA LEU A 131 -6.34 -4.38 7.03
C LEU A 131 -7.58 -3.47 6.97
N HIS A 132 -7.40 -2.16 6.85
CA HIS A 132 -8.47 -1.17 7.01
C HIS A 132 -8.51 -0.10 5.91
N GLY A 133 -7.63 -0.15 4.92
CA GLY A 133 -7.61 0.79 3.80
C GLY A 133 -8.62 0.45 2.71
N ALA A 134 -8.75 1.35 1.73
CA ALA A 134 -9.71 1.25 0.64
C ALA A 134 -9.53 -0.03 -0.19
N ARG A 135 -8.30 -0.41 -0.51
CA ARG A 135 -8.00 -1.66 -1.22
C ARG A 135 -8.25 -2.91 -0.36
N GLY A 136 -9.20 -3.75 -0.78
CA GLY A 136 -9.38 -5.12 -0.28
C GLY A 136 -8.68 -6.21 -1.11
N GLU A 137 -8.46 -5.93 -2.40
CA GLU A 137 -7.93 -6.92 -3.35
C GLU A 137 -6.45 -7.20 -3.14
N LEU A 138 -6.02 -8.42 -3.45
CA LEU A 138 -4.59 -8.76 -3.48
C LEU A 138 -3.79 -7.78 -4.34
N LEU A 139 -2.60 -7.44 -3.85
CA LEU A 139 -1.59 -6.76 -4.63
C LEU A 139 -1.25 -7.64 -5.87
N PRO A 140 -1.17 -7.06 -7.09
CA PRO A 140 -0.93 -7.81 -8.32
C PRO A 140 0.30 -8.74 -8.28
N GLU A 141 1.28 -8.41 -7.45
CA GLU A 141 2.52 -9.16 -7.25
C GLU A 141 2.31 -10.49 -6.52
N ILE A 142 1.23 -10.62 -5.76
CA ILE A 142 0.90 -11.82 -4.98
C ILE A 142 -0.43 -12.46 -5.39
N GLY A 143 -1.14 -11.83 -6.33
CA GLY A 143 -2.34 -12.37 -6.95
C GLY A 143 -2.07 -13.56 -7.89
N GLY A 144 -3.16 -14.20 -8.32
CA GLY A 144 -3.18 -15.36 -9.22
C GLY A 144 -3.26 -16.70 -8.50
N VAL A 145 -2.96 -17.79 -9.22
CA VAL A 145 -2.96 -19.16 -8.67
C VAL A 145 -1.67 -19.38 -7.87
N ALA A 146 -1.78 -19.23 -6.55
CA ALA A 146 -0.67 -19.40 -5.64
C ALA A 146 -1.11 -20.00 -4.30
N THR A 147 -0.10 -20.44 -3.54
CA THR A 147 -0.22 -20.82 -2.15
C THR A 147 0.72 -19.96 -1.31
N TYR A 148 0.36 -19.80 -0.04
CA TYR A 148 0.92 -18.78 0.83
C TYR A 148 1.37 -19.40 2.15
N ARG A 149 2.51 -18.95 2.66
CA ARG A 149 2.97 -19.26 4.02
C ARG A 149 3.72 -18.07 4.61
N VAL A 150 3.84 -18.02 5.93
CA VAL A 150 4.65 -17.02 6.61
C VAL A 150 6.11 -17.48 6.66
N THR A 151 7.05 -16.55 6.42
CA THR A 151 8.49 -16.82 6.55
C THR A 151 8.81 -17.18 8.01
N PRO A 152 9.51 -18.31 8.26
CA PRO A 152 9.92 -18.67 9.63
C PRO A 152 10.77 -17.58 10.27
N GLY A 153 10.44 -17.18 11.50
CA GLY A 153 11.17 -16.14 12.22
C GLY A 153 10.95 -14.71 11.70
N ALA A 154 9.98 -14.49 10.82
CA ALA A 154 9.62 -13.13 10.42
C ALA A 154 9.15 -12.31 11.63
N SER A 155 9.73 -11.13 11.81
CA SER A 155 9.21 -10.17 12.78
C SER A 155 7.98 -9.48 12.20
N LEU A 156 6.89 -9.45 12.98
CA LEU A 156 5.64 -8.78 12.60
C LEU A 156 5.51 -7.45 13.36
N ASP A 157 6.63 -6.73 13.45
CA ASP A 157 7.07 -5.80 14.50
C ASP A 157 6.05 -4.81 15.11
N VAL A 158 4.87 -4.55 14.55
CA VAL A 158 3.98 -3.52 15.13
C VAL A 158 2.48 -3.76 15.00
N ALA A 159 2.06 -4.95 14.62
CA ALA A 159 0.68 -5.36 14.81
C ALA A 159 0.70 -6.84 15.16
N GLU A 160 0.78 -7.15 16.46
CA GLU A 160 0.45 -8.51 16.87
C GLU A 160 -0.98 -8.75 16.41
N PRO A 161 -1.19 -9.66 15.44
CA PRO A 161 -2.52 -9.91 14.97
C PRO A 161 -3.29 -10.49 16.15
N VAL A 162 -4.46 -9.95 16.49
CA VAL A 162 -5.27 -10.44 17.60
C VAL A 162 -6.39 -11.36 17.11
N GLY A 163 -6.82 -12.30 17.97
CA GLY A 163 -7.92 -13.21 17.69
C GLY A 163 -7.72 -14.03 16.42
N ALA A 164 -8.68 -13.99 15.51
CA ALA A 164 -8.67 -14.78 14.28
C ALA A 164 -7.42 -14.53 13.40
N LEU A 165 -6.95 -13.26 13.33
CA LEU A 165 -5.73 -12.94 12.57
C LEU A 165 -4.50 -13.63 13.18
N ALA A 166 -4.41 -13.70 14.51
CA ALA A 166 -3.30 -14.34 15.21
C ALA A 166 -3.22 -15.83 14.86
N THR A 167 -4.37 -16.48 14.96
CA THR A 167 -4.52 -17.91 14.64
C THR A 167 -4.21 -18.18 13.16
N ALA A 168 -4.65 -17.30 12.26
CA ALA A 168 -4.36 -17.44 10.84
C ALA A 168 -2.85 -17.32 10.55
N VAL A 169 -2.18 -16.34 11.15
CA VAL A 169 -0.73 -16.16 11.02
C VAL A 169 0.03 -17.37 11.58
N GLN A 170 -0.35 -17.86 12.75
CA GLN A 170 0.24 -19.06 13.36
C GLN A 170 0.07 -20.29 12.46
N ARG A 171 -1.11 -20.48 11.87
CA ARG A 171 -1.34 -21.57 10.90
C ARG A 171 -0.45 -21.42 9.66
N LEU A 172 -0.34 -20.22 9.10
CA LEU A 172 0.49 -19.95 7.92
C LEU A 172 1.99 -20.08 8.21
N GLN A 173 2.44 -19.97 9.46
CA GLN A 173 3.82 -20.28 9.84
C GLN A 173 4.12 -21.78 9.73
N GLY A 174 3.13 -22.64 9.96
CA GLY A 174 3.26 -24.09 9.89
C GLY A 174 2.89 -24.71 8.53
N GLN A 175 2.02 -24.06 7.75
CA GLN A 175 1.41 -24.66 6.57
C GLN A 175 1.34 -23.71 5.36
N THR A 176 1.73 -24.22 4.20
CA THR A 176 1.48 -23.59 2.89
C THR A 176 0.03 -23.80 2.47
N THR A 177 -0.71 -22.71 2.28
CA THR A 177 -2.17 -22.73 2.14
C THR A 177 -2.65 -21.86 0.96
N PRO A 178 -3.58 -22.33 0.08
CA PRO A 178 -4.17 -21.50 -0.97
C PRO A 178 -5.19 -20.50 -0.41
N LEU A 179 -5.38 -19.36 -1.09
CA LEU A 179 -6.32 -18.31 -0.66
C LEU A 179 -7.73 -18.82 -0.35
N ARG A 180 -8.27 -19.73 -1.17
CA ARG A 180 -9.63 -20.29 -0.96
C ARG A 180 -9.80 -20.99 0.38
N GLU A 181 -8.74 -21.59 0.90
CA GLU A 181 -8.74 -22.30 2.18
C GLU A 181 -8.52 -21.33 3.33
N ILE A 182 -7.66 -20.32 3.16
CA ILE A 182 -7.52 -19.22 4.15
C ILE A 182 -8.87 -18.52 4.36
N ALA A 183 -9.59 -18.26 3.27
CA ALA A 183 -10.90 -17.61 3.28
C ALA A 183 -12.02 -18.45 3.94
N SER A 184 -11.81 -19.76 4.15
CA SER A 184 -12.78 -20.62 4.83
C SER A 184 -12.50 -20.80 6.33
N TRP A 185 -11.42 -20.18 6.85
CA TRP A 185 -11.09 -20.26 8.26
C TRP A 185 -12.08 -19.50 9.15
N PRO A 186 -12.24 -19.90 10.43
CA PRO A 186 -13.11 -19.19 11.36
C PRO A 186 -12.76 -17.71 11.47
N GLY A 187 -13.76 -16.84 11.25
CA GLY A 187 -13.59 -15.39 11.31
C GLY A 187 -12.98 -14.77 10.05
N PHE A 188 -12.77 -15.54 8.99
CA PHE A 188 -12.33 -15.06 7.68
C PHE A 188 -13.44 -15.14 6.65
N ASP A 189 -13.35 -14.23 5.71
CA ASP A 189 -13.93 -14.31 4.39
C ASP A 189 -12.82 -14.06 3.36
N ARG A 190 -13.19 -13.93 2.09
CA ARG A 190 -12.24 -13.66 1.03
C ARG A 190 -11.50 -12.34 1.23
N ASP A 191 -12.23 -11.25 1.51
CA ASP A 191 -11.65 -9.91 1.66
C ASP A 191 -10.63 -9.88 2.82
N ARG A 192 -11.00 -10.42 3.98
CA ARG A 192 -10.11 -10.49 5.14
C ARG A 192 -8.87 -11.35 4.88
N ALA A 193 -9.00 -12.42 4.10
CA ALA A 193 -7.87 -13.26 3.71
C ALA A 193 -6.91 -12.51 2.78
N GLU A 194 -7.42 -11.81 1.77
CA GLU A 194 -6.62 -11.02 0.84
C GLU A 194 -5.90 -9.88 1.57
N ARG A 195 -6.58 -9.17 2.46
CA ARG A 195 -6.01 -8.12 3.33
C ARG A 195 -4.89 -8.63 4.22
N LEU A 196 -5.05 -9.79 4.85
CA LEU A 196 -4.00 -10.42 5.66
C LEU A 196 -2.76 -10.71 4.79
N LEU A 197 -2.94 -11.27 3.60
CA LEU A 197 -1.83 -11.62 2.71
C LEU A 197 -1.11 -10.35 2.21
N ASN A 198 -1.83 -9.29 1.86
CA ASN A 198 -1.25 -7.99 1.53
C ASN A 198 -0.38 -7.47 2.69
N ALA A 199 -0.89 -7.54 3.91
CA ALA A 199 -0.15 -7.08 5.09
C ALA A 199 1.13 -7.87 5.30
N LEU A 200 1.06 -9.20 5.24
CA LEU A 200 2.23 -10.08 5.39
C LEU A 200 3.26 -9.85 4.28
N TYR A 201 2.82 -9.62 3.04
CA TYR A 201 3.71 -9.32 1.92
C TYR A 201 4.50 -8.02 2.15
N LEU A 202 3.83 -6.96 2.64
CA LEU A 202 4.45 -5.66 2.89
C LEU A 202 5.41 -5.64 4.09
N GLN A 203 5.27 -6.61 5.00
CA GLN A 203 6.25 -6.87 6.06
C GLN A 203 7.41 -7.78 5.61
N SER A 204 7.48 -8.17 4.33
CA SER A 204 8.44 -9.16 3.84
C SER A 204 8.34 -10.52 4.57
N ALA A 205 7.16 -10.80 5.14
CA ALA A 205 6.88 -11.98 5.95
C ALA A 205 6.13 -13.07 5.17
N LEU A 206 5.82 -12.83 3.89
CA LEU A 206 5.05 -13.76 3.06
C LEU A 206 5.92 -14.49 2.03
N ILE A 207 5.82 -15.80 2.01
CA ILE A 207 6.34 -16.65 0.93
C ILE A 207 5.18 -17.01 0.02
N VAL A 208 5.35 -16.73 -1.27
CA VAL A 208 4.36 -17.02 -2.31
C VAL A 208 4.90 -18.14 -3.21
N THR A 209 4.21 -19.27 -3.24
CA THR A 209 4.54 -20.39 -4.11
C THR A 209 3.53 -20.47 -5.25
N ARG A 210 3.99 -20.18 -6.47
CA ARG A 210 3.16 -20.20 -7.68
C ARG A 210 3.17 -21.59 -8.31
N SER A 211 1.99 -22.08 -8.67
CA SER A 211 1.86 -23.28 -9.50
C SER A 211 2.03 -22.88 -10.97
N HIS A 212 2.82 -23.64 -11.74
CA HIS A 212 2.96 -23.39 -13.18
C HIS A 212 1.63 -23.77 -13.88
N PRO A 213 1.07 -22.94 -14.79
CA PRO A 213 -0.16 -23.27 -15.51
C PRO A 213 -0.09 -24.62 -16.25
N GLY A 214 1.10 -25.00 -16.73
CA GLY A 214 1.34 -26.29 -17.40
C GLY A 214 1.21 -27.54 -16.51
N ALA A 215 1.15 -27.39 -15.18
CA ALA A 215 0.91 -28.51 -14.27
C ALA A 215 -0.59 -28.86 -14.12
N LEU A 216 -1.49 -27.97 -14.57
CA LEU A 216 -2.94 -28.16 -14.51
C LEU A 216 -3.54 -28.67 -15.84
N SER A 217 -2.77 -28.66 -16.94
CA SER A 217 -3.18 -29.17 -18.26
C SER A 217 -2.85 -30.66 -18.48
N GLY A 218 -2.41 -31.37 -17.43
CA GLY A 218 -1.97 -32.78 -17.49
C GLY A 218 -2.90 -33.78 -16.81
N ILE A 219 -4.14 -33.40 -16.51
CA ILE A 219 -5.20 -34.28 -15.99
C ILE A 219 -6.37 -34.19 -16.97
#